data_AF-A0ABD7YPC0-F1
#
_entry.id   AF-A0ABD7YPC0-F1
#
_cell.length_a   1.000
_cell.length_b   1.000
_cell.length_c   1.000
_cell.angle_alpha   90.00
_cell.angle_beta   90.00
_cell.angle_gamma   90.00
#
_symmetry.space_group_name_H-M   'P 1'
#
loop_
_entity.id
_entity.type
_entity.pdbx_description
1 polymer ?
#
loop_
_entity_poly.entity_id
_entity_poly.type
_entity_poly.pdbx_seq_one_letter_code
_entity_poly.pdbx_strand_id
1 'polypeptide(L)'
;MKSPNVESSLENDNFFDLLNINSVEKEISRIKSSENITINQLKSMFNTGVELYNKFQFKEAELIFSSYSVLNPYDHRGPGCLAAIFLEQGKFSRALEYLNIVKTYPSNDFDETAVNISLCHYKLKEYIQASAILLVVKKDVLNEFYKNRYEYLQQQLKPYLS
;
A
#
# COMPACT_ATOMS: atom_id res chain seq x y z
N MET A 1 -11.30 -28.60 -42.90
CA MET A 1 -10.05 -28.56 -42.09
C MET A 1 -10.28 -27.61 -40.93
N LYS A 2 -9.88 -28.04 -39.73
CA LYS A 2 -10.16 -27.40 -38.43
C LYS A 2 -9.47 -26.03 -38.32
N SER A 3 -10.18 -25.05 -37.76
CA SER A 3 -9.61 -23.83 -37.20
C SER A 3 -8.72 -24.17 -36.00
N PRO A 4 -7.58 -23.48 -35.80
CA PRO A 4 -6.85 -23.60 -34.55
C PRO A 4 -7.56 -22.73 -33.51
N ASN A 5 -8.11 -23.35 -32.47
CA ASN A 5 -8.58 -22.63 -31.29
C ASN A 5 -7.42 -22.55 -30.30
N VAL A 6 -6.76 -21.40 -30.28
CA VAL A 6 -5.75 -21.05 -29.28
C VAL A 6 -6.47 -20.27 -28.19
N GLU A 7 -6.93 -20.94 -27.14
CA GLU A 7 -7.36 -20.31 -25.90
C GLU A 7 -7.03 -21.25 -24.73
N SER A 8 -5.88 -21.03 -24.10
CA SER A 8 -5.45 -21.76 -22.88
C SER A 8 -4.34 -20.98 -22.16
N SER A 9 -4.50 -19.67 -22.00
CA SER A 9 -3.53 -18.85 -21.25
C SER A 9 -4.16 -18.02 -20.13
N LEU A 10 -5.47 -18.13 -19.87
CA LEU A 10 -6.17 -17.34 -18.85
C LEU A 10 -6.59 -18.13 -17.60
N GLU A 11 -6.52 -19.47 -17.61
CA GLU A 11 -6.97 -20.30 -16.47
C GLU A 11 -5.84 -20.68 -15.50
N ASN A 12 -4.58 -20.78 -15.96
CA ASN A 12 -3.50 -21.27 -15.12
C ASN A 12 -3.01 -20.25 -14.09
N ASP A 13 -2.97 -18.95 -14.43
CA ASP A 13 -2.44 -17.92 -13.52
C ASP A 13 -3.37 -17.71 -12.32
N ASN A 14 -4.69 -17.82 -12.50
CA ASN A 14 -5.64 -17.67 -11.40
C ASN A 14 -5.64 -18.86 -10.44
N PHE A 15 -5.38 -20.08 -10.93
CA PHE A 15 -5.46 -21.27 -10.10
C PHE A 15 -4.38 -21.30 -9.00
N PHE A 16 -3.14 -20.97 -9.37
CA PHE A 16 -2.04 -20.90 -8.39
C PHE A 16 -2.18 -19.72 -7.42
N ASP A 17 -2.68 -18.57 -7.88
CA ASP A 17 -3.04 -17.43 -7.02
C ASP A 17 -4.07 -17.85 -5.95
N LEU A 18 -5.11 -18.59 -6.35
CA LEU A 18 -6.16 -19.08 -5.45
C LEU A 18 -5.61 -20.05 -4.39
N LEU A 19 -4.68 -20.93 -4.76
CA LEU A 19 -4.03 -21.85 -3.80
C LEU A 19 -3.25 -21.09 -2.72
N ASN A 20 -2.52 -20.03 -3.11
CA ASN A 20 -1.79 -19.20 -2.16
C ASN A 20 -2.73 -18.42 -1.24
N ILE A 21 -3.80 -17.83 -1.79
CA ILE A 21 -4.81 -17.10 -1.00
C ILE A 21 -5.43 -18.01 0.06
N ASN A 22 -5.83 -19.24 -0.30
CA ASN A 22 -6.40 -20.20 0.65
C ASN A 22 -5.44 -20.54 1.80
N SER A 23 -4.14 -20.65 1.50
CA SER A 23 -3.12 -20.91 2.52
C SER A 23 -2.98 -19.73 3.50
N VAL A 24 -3.05 -18.49 2.97
CA VAL A 24 -3.00 -17.25 3.74
C VAL A 24 -4.23 -17.10 4.63
N GLU A 25 -5.43 -17.35 4.09
CA GLU A 25 -6.68 -17.30 4.85
C GLU A 25 -6.72 -18.30 6.01
N LYS A 26 -6.19 -19.51 5.78
CA LYS A 26 -6.07 -20.54 6.82
C LYS A 26 -5.17 -20.09 7.96
N GLU A 27 -4.04 -19.46 7.65
CA GLU A 27 -3.11 -18.95 8.66
C GLU A 27 -3.72 -17.77 9.43
N ILE A 28 -4.39 -16.83 8.75
CA ILE A 28 -5.12 -15.73 9.39
C ILE A 28 -6.19 -16.27 10.33
N SER A 29 -6.94 -17.30 9.91
CA SER A 29 -7.99 -17.92 10.70
C SER A 29 -7.43 -18.58 11.96
N ARG A 30 -6.27 -19.23 11.85
CA ARG A 30 -5.54 -19.83 12.98
C ARG A 30 -5.05 -18.78 13.98
N ILE A 31 -4.58 -17.63 13.50
CA ILE A 31 -4.16 -16.52 14.37
C ILE A 31 -5.39 -15.93 15.09
N LYS A 32 -6.51 -15.72 14.36
CA LYS A 32 -7.76 -15.18 14.93
C LYS A 32 -8.39 -16.09 15.98
N SER A 33 -8.26 -17.41 15.84
CA SER A 33 -8.81 -18.36 16.82
C SER A 33 -7.93 -18.58 18.04
N SER A 34 -6.74 -17.96 18.10
CA SER A 34 -5.89 -18.03 19.28
C SER A 34 -6.42 -17.12 20.39
N GLU A 35 -6.48 -17.63 21.63
CA GLU A 35 -7.00 -16.89 22.79
C GLU A 35 -6.20 -15.63 23.11
N ASN A 36 -4.94 -15.55 22.67
CA ASN A 36 -4.07 -14.39 22.82
C ASN A 36 -3.15 -14.24 21.60
N ILE A 37 -3.37 -13.19 20.80
CA ILE A 37 -2.46 -12.83 19.71
C ILE A 37 -1.22 -12.16 20.30
N THR A 38 -0.07 -12.80 20.14
CA THR A 38 1.21 -12.30 20.64
C THR A 38 1.85 -11.29 19.68
N ILE A 39 2.68 -10.40 20.22
CA ILE A 39 3.49 -9.46 19.43
C ILE A 39 4.35 -10.20 18.39
N ASN A 40 4.87 -11.39 18.72
CA ASN A 40 5.66 -12.20 17.81
C ASN A 40 4.85 -12.72 16.62
N GLN A 41 3.59 -13.11 16.84
CA GLN A 41 2.68 -13.51 15.75
C GLN A 41 2.36 -12.33 14.83
N LEU A 42 2.07 -11.16 15.39
CA LEU A 42 1.85 -9.94 14.60
C LEU A 42 3.10 -9.56 13.78
N LYS A 43 4.29 -9.63 14.39
CA LYS A 43 5.55 -9.38 13.70
C LYS A 43 5.80 -10.37 12.56
N SER A 44 5.57 -11.66 12.81
CA SER A 44 5.71 -12.69 11.78
C SER A 44 4.76 -12.44 10.62
N MET A 45 3.49 -12.15 10.92
CA MET A 45 2.47 -11.84 9.93
C MET A 45 2.83 -10.62 9.09
N PHE A 46 3.30 -9.55 9.72
CA PHE A 46 3.78 -8.35 8.99
C PHE A 46 4.93 -8.69 8.05
N ASN A 47 5.92 -9.45 8.52
CA ASN A 47 7.07 -9.86 7.71
C ASN A 47 6.65 -10.73 6.51
N THR A 48 5.68 -11.62 6.67
CA THR A 48 5.09 -12.40 5.57
C THR A 48 4.45 -11.48 4.53
N GLY A 49 3.70 -10.46 4.95
CA GLY A 49 3.13 -9.48 4.03
C GLY A 49 4.20 -8.73 3.24
N VAL A 50 5.30 -8.34 3.90
CA VAL A 50 6.44 -7.67 3.25
C VAL A 50 7.13 -8.60 2.24
N GLU A 51 7.30 -9.88 2.57
CA GLU A 51 7.90 -10.86 1.66
C GLU A 51 7.03 -11.04 0.39
N LEU A 52 5.71 -11.17 0.56
CA LEU A 52 4.77 -11.27 -0.56
C LEU A 52 4.78 -10.01 -1.42
N TYR A 53 4.81 -8.83 -0.79
CA TYR A 53 4.93 -7.55 -1.49
C TYR A 53 6.20 -7.48 -2.36
N ASN A 54 7.35 -7.85 -1.80
CA ASN A 54 8.64 -7.84 -2.51
C ASN A 54 8.69 -8.86 -3.66
N LYS A 55 7.86 -9.90 -3.62
CA LYS A 55 7.65 -10.86 -4.72
C LYS A 55 6.56 -10.43 -5.71
N PHE A 56 6.02 -9.22 -5.57
CA PHE A 56 4.91 -8.69 -6.37
C PHE A 56 3.60 -9.51 -6.26
N GLN A 57 3.47 -10.32 -5.21
CA GLN A 57 2.26 -11.08 -4.88
C GLN A 57 1.26 -10.18 -4.14
N PHE A 58 0.76 -9.17 -4.85
CA PHE A 58 0.04 -8.06 -4.24
C PHE A 58 -1.31 -8.45 -3.63
N LYS A 59 -2.00 -9.46 -4.20
CA LYS A 59 -3.31 -9.91 -3.67
C LYS A 59 -3.14 -10.54 -2.28
N GLU A 60 -2.15 -11.41 -2.14
CA GLU A 60 -1.84 -12.09 -0.90
C GLU A 60 -1.26 -11.10 0.14
N ALA A 61 -0.40 -10.19 -0.29
CA ALA A 61 0.12 -9.12 0.57
C ALA A 61 -1.02 -8.22 1.09
N GLU A 62 -1.97 -7.82 0.23
CA GLU A 62 -3.14 -7.03 0.60
C GLU A 62 -3.99 -7.75 1.65
N LEU A 63 -4.23 -9.05 1.49
CA LEU A 63 -4.98 -9.86 2.46
C LEU A 63 -4.27 -9.94 3.82
N ILE A 64 -2.95 -10.15 3.82
CA ILE A 64 -2.13 -10.15 5.04
C ILE A 64 -2.18 -8.78 5.72
N PHE A 65 -1.89 -7.70 5.02
CA PHE A 65 -1.85 -6.37 5.63
C PHE A 65 -3.23 -5.89 6.10
N SER A 66 -4.30 -6.26 5.39
CA SER A 66 -5.68 -6.02 5.84
C SER A 66 -5.97 -6.72 7.16
N SER A 67 -5.61 -8.00 7.23
CA SER A 67 -5.79 -8.79 8.46
C SER A 67 -4.91 -8.28 9.60
N TYR A 68 -3.67 -7.85 9.30
CA TYR A 68 -2.76 -7.28 10.27
C TYR A 68 -3.33 -5.99 10.87
N SER A 69 -3.90 -5.13 10.03
CA SER A 69 -4.52 -3.86 10.44
C SER A 69 -5.72 -4.08 11.37
N VAL A 70 -6.50 -5.16 11.16
CA VAL A 70 -7.60 -5.53 12.06
C VAL A 70 -7.09 -6.04 13.40
N LEU A 71 -6.03 -6.85 13.39
CA LEU A 71 -5.47 -7.46 14.59
C LEU A 71 -4.58 -6.51 15.40
N ASN A 72 -4.05 -5.47 14.77
CA ASN A 72 -3.18 -4.47 15.39
C ASN A 72 -3.60 -3.04 14.98
N PRO A 73 -4.76 -2.55 15.45
CA PRO A 73 -5.38 -1.31 14.97
C PRO A 73 -4.62 -0.03 15.36
N TYR A 74 -3.58 -0.12 16.19
CA TYR A 74 -2.77 1.02 16.63
C TYR A 74 -1.44 1.12 15.87
N ASP A 75 -1.23 0.30 14.85
CA ASP A 75 -0.01 0.27 14.06
C ASP A 75 -0.25 0.71 12.62
N HIS A 76 0.31 1.88 12.30
CA HIS A 76 0.19 2.51 10.99
C HIS A 76 0.81 1.71 9.84
N ARG A 77 1.68 0.73 10.12
CA ARG A 77 2.42 -0.01 9.08
C ARG A 77 1.50 -0.85 8.21
N GLY A 78 0.42 -1.41 8.76
CA GLY A 78 -0.57 -2.16 8.00
C GLY A 78 -1.23 -1.30 6.91
N PRO A 79 -1.92 -0.21 7.28
CA PRO A 79 -2.46 0.76 6.32
C PRO A 79 -1.40 1.35 5.39
N GLY A 80 -0.17 1.59 5.88
CA GLY A 80 0.95 2.08 5.07
C GLY A 80 1.35 1.12 3.95
N CYS A 81 1.43 -0.17 4.24
CA CYS A 81 1.71 -1.19 3.24
C CYS A 81 0.56 -1.36 2.23
N LEU A 82 -0.70 -1.24 2.67
CA LEU A 82 -1.85 -1.22 1.77
C LEU A 82 -1.80 -0.02 0.82
N ALA A 83 -1.49 1.18 1.34
CA ALA A 83 -1.26 2.36 0.52
C ALA A 83 -0.15 2.14 -0.52
N ALA A 84 0.98 1.54 -0.10
CA ALA A 84 2.09 1.23 -1.00
C ALA A 84 1.66 0.28 -2.14
N ILE A 85 0.91 -0.79 -1.84
CA ILE A 85 0.35 -1.70 -2.86
C ILE A 85 -0.52 -0.93 -3.86
N PHE A 86 -1.42 -0.07 -3.38
CA PHE A 86 -2.29 0.68 -4.28
C PHE A 86 -1.56 1.75 -5.10
N LEU A 87 -0.47 2.33 -4.57
CA LEU A 87 0.41 3.21 -5.32
C LEU A 87 1.12 2.47 -6.46
N GLU A 88 1.68 1.29 -6.20
CA GLU A 88 2.33 0.44 -7.22
C GLU A 88 1.36 0.03 -8.33
N GLN A 89 0.10 -0.23 -7.97
CA GLN A 89 -0.97 -0.57 -8.92
C GLN A 89 -1.56 0.65 -9.64
N GLY A 90 -1.12 1.87 -9.33
CA GLY A 90 -1.69 3.11 -9.89
C GLY A 90 -3.13 3.40 -9.44
N LYS A 91 -3.62 2.75 -8.39
CA LYS A 91 -4.97 2.93 -7.82
C LYS A 91 -4.98 4.09 -6.83
N PHE A 92 -4.73 5.30 -7.33
CA PHE A 92 -4.47 6.49 -6.50
C PHE A 92 -5.60 6.88 -5.54
N SER A 93 -6.87 6.67 -5.93
CA SER A 93 -8.02 6.94 -5.03
C SER A 93 -7.99 6.03 -3.79
N ARG A 94 -7.77 4.72 -3.98
CA ARG A 94 -7.63 3.78 -2.86
C ARG A 94 -6.37 4.03 -2.04
N ALA A 95 -5.25 4.31 -2.69
CA ALA A 95 -4.04 4.69 -1.98
C ALA A 95 -4.28 5.90 -1.07
N LEU A 96 -4.99 6.92 -1.57
CA LEU A 96 -5.33 8.11 -0.80
C LEU A 96 -6.20 7.81 0.42
N GLU A 97 -7.17 6.90 0.32
CA GLU A 97 -7.98 6.44 1.47
C GLU A 97 -7.08 5.91 2.60
N TYR A 98 -6.16 4.99 2.28
CA TYR A 98 -5.24 4.42 3.27
C TYR A 98 -4.20 5.42 3.78
N LEU A 99 -3.67 6.31 2.93
CA LEU A 99 -2.76 7.37 3.38
C LEU A 99 -3.45 8.35 4.34
N ASN A 100 -4.73 8.63 4.12
CA ASN A 100 -5.54 9.44 5.03
C ASN A 100 -5.81 8.75 6.37
N ILE A 101 -5.74 7.42 6.43
CA ILE A 101 -5.71 6.66 7.67
C ILE A 101 -4.32 6.75 8.31
N VAL A 102 -3.25 6.49 7.56
CA VAL A 102 -1.85 6.51 8.07
C VAL A 102 -1.51 7.85 8.72
N LYS A 103 -1.91 8.98 8.13
CA LYS A 103 -1.57 10.32 8.64
C LYS A 103 -2.17 10.64 10.02
N THR A 104 -3.13 9.86 10.51
CA THR A 104 -3.74 10.08 11.84
C THR A 104 -2.98 9.38 12.97
N TYR A 105 -2.03 8.50 12.64
CA TYR A 105 -1.23 7.79 13.64
C TYR A 105 -0.07 8.67 14.09
N PRO A 106 0.09 8.96 15.40
CA PRO A 106 1.18 9.79 15.89
C PRO A 106 2.59 9.24 15.61
N SER A 107 2.69 7.92 15.37
CA SER A 107 3.95 7.23 15.10
C SER A 107 4.36 7.20 13.64
N ASN A 108 3.54 7.72 12.72
CA ASN A 108 3.85 7.66 11.29
C ASN A 108 4.93 8.70 10.93
N ASP A 109 5.61 8.48 9.81
CA ASP A 109 6.36 9.55 9.16
C ASP A 109 5.38 10.44 8.39
N PHE A 110 5.04 11.58 8.98
CA PHE A 110 4.07 12.50 8.40
C PHE A 110 4.55 13.07 7.06
N ASP A 111 5.81 13.47 6.96
CA ASP A 111 6.35 14.14 5.78
C ASP A 111 6.41 13.17 4.58
N GLU A 112 6.86 11.93 4.80
CA GLU A 112 6.82 10.88 3.77
C GLU A 112 5.38 10.55 3.35
N THR A 113 4.46 10.46 4.32
CA THR A 113 3.04 10.20 4.06
C THR A 113 2.41 11.35 3.25
N ALA A 114 2.72 12.60 3.59
CA ALA A 114 2.21 13.79 2.92
C ALA A 114 2.72 13.91 1.47
N VAL A 115 3.97 13.51 1.19
CA VAL A 115 4.49 13.40 -0.19
C VAL A 115 3.65 12.41 -1.00
N ASN A 116 3.29 11.27 -0.43
CA ASN A 116 2.45 10.28 -1.11
C ASN A 116 1.00 10.77 -1.30
N ILE A 117 0.44 11.49 -0.33
CA ILE A 117 -0.88 12.13 -0.47
C ILE A 117 -0.86 13.17 -1.60
N SER A 118 0.19 14.00 -1.66
CA SER A 118 0.39 14.96 -2.76
C SER A 118 0.45 14.25 -4.11
N LEU A 119 1.21 13.15 -4.20
CA LEU A 119 1.30 12.33 -5.41
C LEU A 119 -0.07 11.80 -5.84
N CYS A 120 -0.86 11.27 -4.91
CA CYS A 120 -2.21 10.77 -5.21
C CYS A 120 -3.10 11.88 -5.78
N HIS A 121 -3.19 13.02 -5.10
CA HIS A 121 -3.97 14.16 -5.59
C HIS A 121 -3.48 14.64 -6.97
N TYR A 122 -2.16 14.73 -7.18
CA TYR A 122 -1.59 15.11 -8.46
C TYR A 122 -2.00 14.14 -9.58
N LYS A 123 -1.92 12.83 -9.34
CA LYS A 123 -2.32 11.80 -10.31
C LYS A 123 -3.82 11.77 -10.58
N LEU A 124 -4.62 12.20 -9.61
CA LEU A 124 -6.07 12.42 -9.75
C LEU A 124 -6.43 13.78 -10.38
N LYS A 125 -5.43 14.60 -10.74
CA LYS A 125 -5.58 15.96 -11.29
C LYS A 125 -6.18 16.99 -10.32
N GLU A 126 -6.07 16.71 -9.03
CA GLU A 126 -6.53 17.57 -7.92
C GLU A 126 -5.37 18.48 -7.48
N TYR A 127 -4.93 19.36 -8.39
CA TYR A 127 -3.65 20.09 -8.24
C TYR A 127 -3.61 21.04 -7.06
N ILE A 128 -4.74 21.63 -6.68
CA ILE A 128 -4.82 22.52 -5.52
C ILE A 128 -4.57 21.75 -4.23
N GLN A 129 -5.23 20.59 -4.05
CA GLN A 129 -5.05 19.70 -2.92
C GLN A 129 -3.63 19.14 -2.88
N ALA A 130 -3.10 18.73 -4.04
CA ALA A 130 -1.73 18.25 -4.18
C ALA A 130 -0.72 19.30 -3.74
N SER A 131 -0.93 20.57 -4.11
CA SER A 131 -0.05 21.68 -3.74
C SER A 131 -0.16 22.03 -2.27
N ALA A 132 -1.39 22.11 -1.75
CA ALA A 132 -1.65 22.43 -0.35
C ALA A 132 -0.96 21.45 0.61
N ILE A 133 -1.05 20.15 0.33
CA ILE A 133 -0.39 19.14 1.17
C ILE A 133 1.13 19.09 0.96
N LEU A 134 1.63 19.43 -0.23
CA LEU A 134 3.08 19.49 -0.47
C LEU A 134 3.74 20.65 0.28
N LEU A 135 3.02 21.77 0.48
CA LEU A 135 3.53 22.95 1.19
C LEU A 135 3.88 22.69 2.66
N VAL A 136 3.24 21.71 3.29
CA VAL A 136 3.49 21.39 4.71
C VAL A 136 4.62 20.38 4.91
N VAL A 137 5.20 19.84 3.83
CA VAL A 137 6.28 18.85 3.88
C VAL A 137 7.62 19.52 4.18
N LYS A 138 8.32 19.01 5.18
CA LYS A 138 9.69 19.38 5.55
C LYS A 138 10.69 18.53 4.77
N LYS A 139 11.19 19.08 3.67
CA LYS A 139 12.10 18.38 2.75
C LYS A 139 13.37 17.80 3.42
N ASP A 140 13.87 18.47 4.45
CA ASP A 140 15.10 18.13 5.17
C ASP A 140 15.03 16.85 6.01
N VAL A 141 13.81 16.39 6.34
CA VAL A 141 13.62 15.12 7.08
C VAL A 141 13.41 13.92 6.16
N LEU A 142 13.22 14.16 4.85
CA LEU A 142 12.95 13.10 3.88
C LEU A 142 14.21 12.30 3.55
N ASN A 143 14.04 10.99 3.41
CA ASN A 143 15.06 10.16 2.77
C ASN A 143 15.16 10.45 1.25
N GLU A 144 16.21 9.94 0.60
CA GLU A 144 16.51 10.28 -0.79
C GLU A 144 15.39 9.88 -1.77
N PHE A 145 14.70 8.77 -1.52
CA PHE A 145 13.56 8.35 -2.35
C PHE A 145 12.42 9.37 -2.31
N TYR A 146 12.01 9.80 -1.12
CA TYR A 146 10.94 10.79 -0.97
C TYR A 146 11.35 12.19 -1.39
N LYS A 147 12.61 12.54 -1.21
CA LYS A 147 13.15 13.82 -1.67
C LYS A 147 13.06 13.94 -3.20
N ASN A 148 13.44 12.90 -3.94
CA ASN A 148 13.31 12.87 -5.39
C ASN A 148 11.83 13.01 -5.84
N ARG A 149 10.92 12.33 -5.14
CA ARG A 149 9.47 12.43 -5.39
C ARG A 149 8.93 13.83 -5.07
N TYR A 150 9.34 14.42 -3.96
CA TYR A 150 8.99 15.78 -3.57
C TYR A 150 9.43 16.80 -4.63
N GLU A 151 10.69 16.72 -5.08
CA GLU A 151 11.23 17.63 -6.09
C GLU A 151 10.52 17.50 -7.43
N TYR A 152 10.20 16.27 -7.85
CA TYR A 152 9.35 16.03 -9.01
C TYR A 152 8.00 16.74 -8.87
N LEU A 153 7.29 16.54 -7.75
CA LEU A 153 5.98 17.18 -7.53
C LEU A 153 6.09 18.70 -7.46
N GLN A 154 7.13 19.25 -6.83
CA GLN A 154 7.37 20.68 -6.76
C GLN A 154 7.51 21.30 -8.15
N GLN A 155 8.19 20.62 -9.08
CA GLN A 155 8.29 21.06 -10.48
C GLN A 155 6.93 21.01 -11.19
N GLN A 156 6.19 19.90 -11.04
CA GLN A 156 4.89 19.73 -11.69
C GLN A 156 3.81 20.71 -11.18
N LEU A 157 3.87 21.03 -9.89
CA LEU A 157 2.88 21.86 -9.20
C LEU A 157 3.28 23.33 -9.12
N LYS A 158 4.42 23.74 -9.71
CA LYS A 158 4.90 25.13 -9.71
C LYS A 158 3.82 26.18 -10.03
N PRO A 159 2.89 25.97 -11.00
CA PRO A 159 1.83 26.96 -11.27
C PRO A 159 0.81 27.15 -10.15
N TYR A 160 0.77 26.26 -9.16
CA TYR A 160 -0.21 26.21 -8.09
C TYR A 160 0.41 26.48 -6.70
N LEU A 161 1.73 26.70 -6.64
CA LEU A 161 2.50 26.96 -5.41
C LEU A 161 2.81 28.46 -5.20
N SER A 162 2.31 29.33 -6.08
CA SER A 162 2.55 30.78 -6.09
C SER A 162 1.44 31.57 -5.42
#